data_AF-A0AAQ4FIZ7-F1
#
_entry.id   AF-A0AAQ4FIZ7-F1
#
_cell.length_a   1.000
_cell.length_b   1.000
_cell.length_c   1.000
_cell.angle_alpha   90.00
_cell.angle_beta   90.00
_cell.angle_gamma   90.00
#
_symmetry.space_group_name_H-M   'P 1'
#
loop_
_entity.id
_entity.type
_entity.pdbx_description
1 polymer ?
#
loop_
_entity_poly.entity_id
_entity_poly.type
_entity_poly.pdbx_seq_one_letter_code
_entity_poly.pdbx_strand_id
1 'polypeptide(L)'
;MEHPCLPDASHHFICDVPHIMKCIRNHLMKHKYGQLFSRSVAIGLKVYRQLKVPGFSDSAGTETCTKLLNDIFDILNAKIPAAGLRRDSPKIKVLKDFLKMMNYSESIPNLKLFASNQTMESLRVTLMSVLSLIEFLHSRGVSYVLTASLNQDPLERFFGLVRSFGGDEDHPTVTNFGQLFCLLSLYTPVKLAVKANSEGGDDRVLLSAFASLGAKRREALTQKRKTWLKKRLKNILCFVNIPIVEKAVQSVRKALACHFRNIISSQERFNYCRRAIVAFW
;
A
#
# COMPACT_ATOMS: atom_id res chain seq x y z
N MET A 1 -28.33 -19.31 4.20
CA MET A 1 -28.65 -20.31 3.15
C MET A 1 -28.18 -21.65 3.65
N GLU A 2 -28.95 -22.72 3.47
CA GLU A 2 -28.57 -24.07 3.93
C GLU A 2 -27.37 -24.60 3.15
N HIS A 3 -26.55 -25.44 3.78
CA HIS A 3 -25.44 -26.09 3.11
C HIS A 3 -25.94 -27.30 2.31
N PRO A 4 -25.57 -27.45 1.02
CA PRO A 4 -26.15 -28.45 0.13
C PRO A 4 -25.83 -29.90 0.54
N CYS A 5 -24.80 -30.11 1.37
CA CYS A 5 -24.37 -31.44 1.82
C CYS A 5 -24.41 -31.64 3.35
N LEU A 6 -24.65 -30.60 4.15
CA LEU A 6 -24.48 -30.65 5.60
C LEU A 6 -25.70 -30.02 6.28
N PRO A 7 -26.60 -30.82 6.87
CA PRO A 7 -27.87 -30.33 7.41
C PRO A 7 -27.71 -29.26 8.49
N ASP A 8 -26.65 -29.36 9.30
CA ASP A 8 -26.40 -28.46 10.44
C ASP A 8 -25.50 -27.25 10.10
N ALA A 9 -25.23 -27.02 8.80
CA ALA A 9 -24.35 -25.95 8.35
C ALA A 9 -25.11 -24.93 7.51
N SER A 10 -24.74 -23.66 7.68
CA SER A 10 -25.30 -22.53 6.94
C SER A 10 -24.22 -21.71 6.25
N HIS A 11 -24.54 -21.26 5.04
CA HIS A 11 -23.79 -20.24 4.32
C HIS A 11 -24.29 -18.85 4.67
N HIS A 12 -23.34 -18.00 5.06
CA HIS A 12 -23.53 -16.58 5.36
C HIS A 12 -22.90 -15.75 4.26
N PHE A 13 -23.70 -14.90 3.61
CA PHE A 13 -23.22 -14.05 2.50
C PHE A 13 -22.62 -12.75 3.05
N ILE A 14 -21.37 -12.49 2.71
CA ILE A 14 -20.64 -11.31 3.17
C ILE A 14 -20.13 -10.57 1.95
N CYS A 15 -20.46 -9.29 1.86
CA CYS A 15 -19.89 -8.41 0.85
C CYS A 15 -18.59 -7.80 1.37
N ASP A 16 -17.70 -7.41 0.45
CA ASP A 16 -16.37 -6.97 0.84
C ASP A 16 -16.40 -5.59 1.53
N VAL A 17 -16.16 -5.59 2.84
CA VAL A 17 -16.33 -4.41 3.72
C VAL A 17 -15.44 -3.23 3.29
N PRO A 18 -14.13 -3.41 3.03
CA PRO A 18 -13.31 -2.36 2.42
C PRO A 18 -13.93 -1.72 1.17
N HIS A 19 -14.55 -2.51 0.28
CA HIS A 19 -15.18 -1.99 -0.94
C HIS A 19 -16.48 -1.24 -0.64
N ILE A 20 -17.31 -1.75 0.27
CA ILE A 20 -18.50 -1.01 0.75
C ILE A 20 -18.09 0.36 1.30
N MET A 21 -17.05 0.41 2.15
CA MET A 21 -16.55 1.68 2.70
C MET A 21 -15.98 2.60 1.62
N LYS A 22 -15.31 2.06 0.60
CA LYS A 22 -14.89 2.85 -0.58
C LYS A 22 -16.11 3.41 -1.32
N CYS A 23 -17.19 2.66 -1.50
CA CYS A 23 -18.42 3.13 -2.14
C CYS A 23 -19.10 4.24 -1.34
N ILE A 24 -19.26 4.07 -0.02
CA ILE A 24 -19.82 5.09 0.87
C ILE A 24 -18.97 6.36 0.81
N ARG A 25 -17.65 6.21 0.93
CA ARG A 25 -16.70 7.31 0.77
C ARG A 25 -16.90 7.97 -0.59
N ASN A 26 -16.84 7.25 -1.70
CA ASN A 26 -16.94 7.83 -3.04
C ASN A 26 -18.28 8.56 -3.27
N HIS A 27 -19.39 8.06 -2.71
CA HIS A 27 -20.68 8.73 -2.76
C HIS A 27 -20.64 10.11 -2.09
N LEU A 28 -19.99 10.21 -0.94
CA LEU A 28 -19.79 11.46 -0.20
C LEU A 28 -18.69 12.34 -0.81
N MET A 29 -17.69 11.71 -1.42
CA MET A 29 -16.50 12.33 -1.99
C MET A 29 -16.64 12.79 -3.44
N LYS A 30 -17.86 12.93 -3.97
CA LYS A 30 -18.11 13.84 -5.12
C LYS A 30 -17.57 15.27 -4.85
N HIS A 31 -17.13 15.56 -3.62
CA HIS A 31 -16.37 16.75 -3.20
C HIS A 31 -15.02 16.37 -2.49
N LYS A 32 -13.96 16.06 -3.26
CA LYS A 32 -12.47 15.96 -2.96
C LYS A 32 -12.00 15.85 -1.49
N TYR A 33 -11.33 14.75 -1.05
CA TYR A 33 -10.49 14.46 0.18
C TYR A 33 -10.37 12.93 0.50
N GLY A 34 -9.27 12.50 1.13
CA GLY A 34 -8.83 11.08 1.15
C GLY A 34 -9.22 10.19 2.36
N GLN A 35 -9.56 10.77 3.52
CA GLN A 35 -9.95 10.03 4.73
C GLN A 35 -11.11 10.75 5.42
N LEU A 36 -12.35 10.37 5.10
CA LEU A 36 -13.55 11.01 5.64
C LEU A 36 -13.96 10.45 7.00
N PHE A 37 -13.76 9.14 7.22
CA PHE A 37 -14.27 8.42 8.37
C PHE A 37 -13.16 7.86 9.23
N SER A 38 -12.63 8.69 10.12
CA SER A 38 -11.64 8.27 11.09
C SER A 38 -11.95 8.85 12.48
N ARG A 39 -11.42 8.18 13.51
CA ARG A 39 -11.48 8.69 14.88
C ARG A 39 -10.84 10.08 15.01
N SER A 40 -9.75 10.35 14.29
CA SER A 40 -9.09 11.66 14.32
C SER A 40 -9.95 12.76 13.71
N VAL A 41 -10.68 12.47 12.62
CA VAL A 41 -11.63 13.42 12.01
C VAL A 41 -12.79 13.72 12.96
N ALA A 42 -13.37 12.69 13.59
CA ALA A 42 -14.44 12.89 14.58
C ALA A 42 -13.97 13.77 15.76
N ILE A 43 -12.76 13.53 16.28
CA ILE A 43 -12.16 14.37 17.33
C ILE A 43 -11.91 15.78 16.82
N GLY A 44 -11.42 15.95 15.59
CA GLY A 44 -11.22 17.26 14.96
C GLY A 44 -12.50 18.07 14.86
N LEU A 45 -13.60 17.46 14.40
CA LEU A 45 -14.93 18.07 14.36
C LEU A 45 -15.38 18.54 15.75
N LYS A 46 -15.19 17.69 16.77
CA LYS A 46 -15.49 18.04 18.16
C LYS A 46 -14.69 19.24 18.65
N VAL A 47 -13.37 19.23 18.43
CA VAL A 47 -12.45 20.29 18.88
C VAL A 47 -12.78 21.60 18.18
N TYR A 48 -12.98 21.61 16.86
CA TYR A 48 -13.35 22.83 16.14
C TYR A 48 -14.71 23.39 16.56
N ARG A 49 -15.67 22.53 16.88
CA ARG A 49 -16.95 22.96 17.48
C ARG A 49 -16.74 23.60 18.86
N GLN A 50 -15.90 23.01 19.70
CA GLN A 50 -15.58 23.55 21.04
C GLN A 50 -14.81 24.87 20.99
N LEU A 51 -13.90 25.01 20.03
CA LEU A 51 -13.16 26.24 19.75
C LEU A 51 -14.00 27.29 19.01
N LYS A 52 -15.27 27.00 18.72
CA LYS A 52 -16.21 27.89 18.01
C LYS A 52 -15.66 28.38 16.66
N VAL A 53 -14.91 27.52 15.96
CA VAL A 53 -14.41 27.83 14.62
C VAL A 53 -15.62 27.98 13.69
N PRO A 54 -15.68 29.05 12.87
CA PRO A 54 -16.77 29.26 11.91
C PRO A 54 -16.97 28.03 11.01
N GLY A 55 -18.23 27.61 10.84
CA GLY A 55 -18.60 26.46 10.02
C GLY A 55 -18.67 25.10 10.74
N PHE A 56 -18.34 25.02 12.04
CA PHE A 56 -18.37 23.75 12.81
C PHE A 56 -19.42 23.68 13.92
N SER A 57 -20.26 24.70 14.07
CA SER A 57 -21.28 24.77 15.14
C SER A 57 -22.26 23.58 15.11
N ASP A 58 -22.67 23.14 13.91
CA ASP A 58 -23.61 22.02 13.71
C ASP A 58 -22.93 20.69 13.31
N SER A 59 -21.66 20.52 13.69
CA SER A 59 -20.88 19.34 13.30
C SER A 59 -21.17 18.07 14.13
N ALA A 60 -22.07 18.12 15.12
CA ALA A 60 -22.29 17.03 16.07
C ALA A 60 -22.83 15.76 15.42
N GLY A 61 -23.76 15.91 14.47
CA GLY A 61 -24.28 14.77 13.68
C GLY A 61 -23.18 14.13 12.83
N THR A 62 -22.37 14.95 12.15
CA THR A 62 -21.25 14.49 11.32
C THR A 62 -20.16 13.81 12.16
N GLU A 63 -19.83 14.33 13.33
CA GLU A 63 -18.92 13.69 14.28
C GLU A 63 -19.41 12.30 14.66
N THR A 64 -20.68 12.19 15.04
CA THR A 64 -21.30 10.94 15.50
C THR A 64 -21.32 9.91 14.37
N CYS A 65 -21.76 10.31 13.17
CA CYS A 65 -21.76 9.45 11.98
C CYS A 65 -20.35 8.99 11.60
N THR A 66 -19.38 9.91 11.60
CA THR A 66 -17.97 9.62 11.28
C THR A 66 -17.39 8.59 12.23
N LYS A 67 -17.61 8.78 13.54
CA LYS A 67 -17.15 7.84 14.55
C LYS A 67 -17.83 6.48 14.40
N LEU A 68 -19.14 6.46 14.17
CA LEU A 68 -19.89 5.21 14.01
C LEU A 68 -19.42 4.39 12.81
N LEU A 69 -19.20 5.04 11.67
CA LEU A 69 -18.66 4.38 10.46
C LEU A 69 -17.22 3.88 10.65
N ASN A 70 -16.38 4.63 11.37
CA ASN A 70 -15.04 4.16 11.76
C ASN A 70 -15.15 2.91 12.64
N ASP A 71 -15.97 2.95 13.69
CA ASP A 71 -16.11 1.85 14.64
C ASP A 71 -16.63 0.58 13.95
N ILE A 72 -17.60 0.70 13.03
CA ILE A 72 -18.10 -0.42 12.22
C ILE A 72 -17.00 -1.00 11.33
N PHE A 73 -16.23 -0.16 10.65
CA PHE A 73 -15.12 -0.63 9.83
C PHE A 73 -14.06 -1.37 10.65
N ASP A 74 -13.66 -0.84 11.80
CA ASP A 74 -12.69 -1.47 12.69
C ASP A 74 -13.21 -2.81 13.24
N ILE A 75 -14.50 -2.87 13.59
CA ILE A 75 -15.18 -4.10 14.02
C ILE A 75 -15.19 -5.14 12.92
N LEU A 76 -15.47 -4.76 11.68
CA LEU A 76 -15.56 -5.65 10.52
C LEU A 76 -14.19 -5.93 9.87
N ASN A 77 -13.10 -5.37 10.41
CA ASN A 77 -11.74 -5.57 9.92
C ASN A 77 -10.75 -5.88 11.07
N ALA A 78 -11.21 -6.61 12.09
CA ALA A 78 -10.39 -6.99 13.24
C ALA A 78 -9.35 -8.05 12.84
N LYS A 79 -8.07 -7.71 13.02
CA LYS A 79 -6.91 -8.54 12.60
C LYS A 79 -6.18 -9.24 13.73
N ILE A 80 -6.39 -8.81 14.97
CA ILE A 80 -5.66 -9.31 16.14
C ILE A 80 -6.63 -9.84 17.20
N PRO A 81 -6.25 -10.84 18.02
CA PRO A 81 -7.11 -11.42 19.04
C PRO A 81 -7.70 -10.41 20.03
N ALA A 82 -6.92 -9.38 20.40
CA ALA A 82 -7.40 -8.30 21.27
C ALA A 82 -8.55 -7.49 20.64
N ALA A 83 -8.57 -7.38 19.31
CA ALA A 83 -9.61 -6.70 18.55
C ALA A 83 -10.74 -7.63 18.09
N GLY A 84 -10.57 -8.95 18.21
CA GLY A 84 -11.53 -9.97 17.78
C GLY A 84 -12.90 -9.79 18.45
N LEU A 85 -13.95 -10.20 17.74
CA LEU A 85 -15.30 -10.15 18.27
C LEU A 85 -15.55 -11.33 19.21
N ARG A 86 -16.07 -11.02 20.40
CA ARG A 86 -16.38 -11.97 21.47
C ARG A 86 -17.88 -11.91 21.76
N ARG A 87 -18.44 -12.98 22.31
CA ARG A 87 -19.88 -13.16 22.55
C ARG A 87 -20.56 -11.97 23.24
N ASP A 88 -19.93 -11.41 24.26
CA ASP A 88 -20.48 -10.30 25.05
C ASP A 88 -19.77 -8.97 24.78
N SER A 89 -19.18 -8.82 23.60
CA SER A 89 -18.47 -7.59 23.26
C SER A 89 -19.46 -6.43 23.05
N PRO A 90 -19.19 -5.23 23.60
CA PRO A 90 -19.99 -4.04 23.29
C PRO A 90 -20.00 -3.70 21.80
N LYS A 91 -19.04 -4.22 21.03
CA LYS A 91 -18.97 -4.13 19.57
C LYS A 91 -20.21 -4.72 18.89
N ILE A 92 -20.76 -5.81 19.42
CA ILE A 92 -21.98 -6.44 18.87
C ILE A 92 -23.17 -5.48 19.00
N LYS A 93 -23.26 -4.75 20.12
CA LYS A 93 -24.30 -3.74 20.32
C LYS A 93 -24.16 -2.60 19.32
N VAL A 94 -22.93 -2.15 19.00
CA VAL A 94 -22.68 -1.13 17.96
C VAL A 94 -23.25 -1.58 16.60
N LEU A 95 -23.00 -2.83 16.20
CA LEU A 95 -23.54 -3.36 14.93
C LEU A 95 -25.07 -3.44 14.93
N LYS A 96 -25.66 -3.94 16.03
CA LYS A 96 -27.13 -4.03 16.19
C LYS A 96 -27.80 -2.65 16.20
N ASP A 97 -27.21 -1.68 16.89
CA ASP A 97 -27.74 -0.31 16.96
C ASP A 97 -27.63 0.38 15.60
N PHE A 98 -26.56 0.13 14.83
CA PHE A 98 -26.46 0.63 13.46
C PHE A 98 -27.51 0.03 12.53
N LEU A 99 -27.79 -1.28 12.62
CA LEU A 99 -28.87 -1.91 11.86
C LEU A 99 -30.25 -1.30 12.20
N LYS A 100 -30.52 -1.03 13.48
CA LYS A 100 -31.75 -0.32 13.89
C LYS A 100 -31.82 1.08 13.27
N MET A 101 -30.71 1.80 13.26
CA MET A 101 -30.61 3.12 12.64
C MET A 101 -30.88 3.06 11.12
N MET A 102 -30.34 2.05 10.43
CA MET A 102 -30.61 1.83 8.99
C MET A 102 -32.11 1.62 8.74
N ASN A 103 -32.75 0.72 9.50
CA ASN A 103 -34.18 0.45 9.38
C ASN A 103 -35.03 1.69 9.66
N TYR A 104 -34.67 2.48 10.69
CA TYR A 104 -35.35 3.73 10.98
C TYR A 104 -35.20 4.75 9.83
N SER A 105 -33.99 4.89 9.27
CA SER A 105 -33.73 5.83 8.18
C SER A 105 -34.55 5.52 6.92
N GLU A 106 -34.80 4.25 6.62
CA GLU A 106 -35.62 3.84 5.48
C GLU A 106 -37.12 4.02 5.72
N SER A 107 -37.56 4.04 6.98
CA SER A 107 -38.95 4.34 7.33
C SER A 107 -39.33 5.81 7.09
N ILE A 108 -38.34 6.70 6.92
CA ILE A 108 -38.54 8.13 6.70
C ILE A 108 -38.70 8.38 5.19
N PRO A 109 -39.88 8.81 4.71
CA PRO A 109 -40.09 9.07 3.29
C PRO A 109 -39.21 10.22 2.80
N ASN A 110 -38.66 10.08 1.60
CA ASN A 110 -37.79 11.06 0.93
C ASN A 110 -36.45 11.36 1.62
N LEU A 111 -36.06 10.59 2.64
CA LEU A 111 -34.72 10.71 3.22
C LEU A 111 -33.68 10.22 2.20
N LYS A 112 -32.76 11.10 1.81
CA LYS A 112 -31.61 10.70 0.99
C LYS A 112 -30.61 9.97 1.88
N LEU A 113 -30.38 8.69 1.57
CA LEU A 113 -29.35 7.90 2.21
C LEU A 113 -27.96 8.47 1.89
N PHE A 114 -27.00 8.29 2.80
CA PHE A 114 -25.63 8.76 2.63
C PHE A 114 -24.80 7.89 1.66
N ALA A 115 -25.41 6.84 1.09
CA ALA A 115 -24.86 5.97 0.07
C ALA A 115 -25.99 5.45 -0.85
N SER A 116 -25.64 4.80 -1.95
CA SER A 116 -26.66 4.21 -2.83
C SER A 116 -27.42 3.08 -2.14
N ASN A 117 -28.67 2.84 -2.56
CA ASN A 117 -29.49 1.73 -2.04
C ASN A 117 -28.73 0.39 -2.11
N GLN A 118 -28.05 0.10 -3.23
CA GLN A 118 -27.27 -1.14 -3.37
C GLN A 118 -26.13 -1.23 -2.33
N THR A 119 -25.47 -0.11 -2.03
CA THR A 119 -24.38 -0.07 -1.04
C THR A 119 -24.95 -0.30 0.37
N MET A 120 -26.10 0.30 0.67
CA MET A 120 -26.78 0.15 1.96
C MET A 120 -27.31 -1.28 2.16
N GLU A 121 -27.92 -1.89 1.15
CA GLU A 121 -28.33 -3.30 1.22
C GLU A 121 -27.13 -4.24 1.39
N SER A 122 -26.03 -3.98 0.68
CA SER A 122 -24.81 -4.78 0.80
C SER A 122 -24.22 -4.70 2.22
N LEU A 123 -24.25 -3.50 2.83
CA LEU A 123 -23.85 -3.31 4.22
C LEU A 123 -24.80 -4.02 5.19
N ARG A 124 -26.13 -3.94 4.98
CA ARG A 124 -27.13 -4.62 5.80
C ARG A 124 -26.93 -6.13 5.79
N VAL A 125 -26.85 -6.73 4.60
CA VAL A 125 -26.64 -8.17 4.43
C VAL A 125 -25.35 -8.59 5.11
N THR A 126 -24.28 -7.83 4.94
CA THR A 126 -22.99 -8.09 5.59
C THR A 126 -23.10 -8.07 7.12
N LEU A 127 -23.74 -7.04 7.69
CA LEU A 127 -23.91 -6.91 9.14
C LEU A 127 -24.75 -8.06 9.71
N MET A 128 -25.86 -8.40 9.06
CA MET A 128 -26.73 -9.52 9.47
C MET A 128 -25.99 -10.85 9.40
N SER A 129 -25.28 -11.12 8.29
CA SER A 129 -24.49 -12.32 8.10
C SER A 129 -23.36 -12.44 9.12
N VAL A 130 -22.64 -11.36 9.40
CA VAL A 130 -21.55 -11.35 10.39
C VAL A 130 -22.09 -11.60 11.80
N LEU A 131 -23.21 -10.97 12.19
CA LEU A 131 -23.82 -11.21 13.49
C LEU A 131 -24.26 -12.67 13.66
N SER A 132 -24.93 -13.21 12.66
CA SER A 132 -25.40 -14.61 12.68
C SER A 132 -24.24 -15.61 12.66
N LEU A 133 -23.20 -15.37 11.86
CA LEU A 133 -21.99 -16.18 11.81
C LEU A 133 -21.25 -16.18 13.16
N ILE A 134 -21.12 -15.01 13.79
CA ILE A 134 -20.45 -14.87 15.09
C ILE A 134 -21.20 -15.62 16.18
N GLU A 135 -22.53 -15.53 16.19
CA GLU A 135 -23.37 -16.28 17.11
C GLU A 135 -23.19 -17.80 16.94
N PHE A 136 -23.19 -18.28 15.68
CA PHE A 136 -22.92 -19.68 15.36
C PHE A 136 -21.52 -20.14 15.79
N LEU A 137 -20.48 -19.36 15.49
CA LEU A 137 -19.11 -19.73 15.87
C LEU A 137 -18.93 -19.77 17.39
N HIS A 138 -19.51 -18.82 18.11
CA HIS A 138 -19.47 -18.81 19.58
C HIS A 138 -20.27 -19.96 20.20
N SER A 139 -21.40 -20.35 19.61
CA SER A 139 -22.16 -21.53 20.10
C SER A 139 -21.38 -22.84 19.93
N ARG A 140 -20.42 -22.88 19.00
CA ARG A 140 -19.47 -23.99 18.79
C ARG A 140 -18.18 -23.87 19.61
N GLY A 141 -18.08 -22.90 20.52
CA GLY A 141 -16.94 -22.77 21.45
C GLY A 141 -15.77 -21.93 20.93
N VAL A 142 -15.91 -21.23 19.81
CA VAL A 142 -14.87 -20.29 19.33
C VAL A 142 -14.78 -19.11 20.29
N SER A 143 -13.59 -18.80 20.81
CA SER A 143 -13.41 -17.77 21.85
C SER A 143 -13.47 -16.34 21.32
N TYR A 144 -13.01 -16.11 20.08
CA TYR A 144 -13.10 -14.84 19.37
C TYR A 144 -13.10 -15.06 17.85
N VAL A 145 -13.66 -14.11 17.10
CA VAL A 145 -13.70 -14.14 15.63
C VAL A 145 -12.92 -12.95 15.06
N LEU A 146 -12.00 -13.22 14.12
CA LEU A 146 -11.27 -12.20 13.36
C LEU A 146 -12.01 -11.89 12.07
N THR A 147 -12.73 -10.78 12.06
CA THR A 147 -13.56 -10.34 10.93
C THR A 147 -12.75 -9.93 9.70
N ALA A 148 -11.47 -9.60 9.86
CA ALA A 148 -10.57 -9.36 8.72
C ALA A 148 -10.31 -10.60 7.85
N SER A 149 -10.71 -11.80 8.30
CA SER A 149 -10.69 -13.02 7.49
C SER A 149 -11.94 -13.18 6.62
N LEU A 150 -12.96 -12.33 6.82
CA LEU A 150 -14.25 -12.37 6.11
C LEU A 150 -14.29 -11.41 4.92
N ASN A 151 -13.15 -11.11 4.31
CA ASN A 151 -13.02 -10.17 3.20
C ASN A 151 -12.22 -10.77 2.04
N GLN A 152 -12.22 -10.08 0.90
CA GLN A 152 -11.57 -10.57 -0.32
C GLN A 152 -10.10 -10.11 -0.43
N ASP A 153 -9.55 -9.40 0.57
CA ASP A 153 -8.15 -8.95 0.58
C ASP A 153 -7.15 -10.07 0.27
N PRO A 154 -7.25 -11.31 0.82
CA PRO A 154 -6.30 -12.37 0.50
C PRO A 154 -6.29 -12.72 -0.99
N LEU A 155 -7.45 -12.67 -1.64
CA LEU A 155 -7.60 -12.92 -3.07
C LEU A 155 -7.03 -11.76 -3.90
N GLU A 156 -7.29 -10.50 -3.51
CA GLU A 156 -6.69 -9.34 -4.17
C GLU A 156 -5.17 -9.35 -4.08
N ARG A 157 -4.63 -9.73 -2.91
CA ARG A 157 -3.19 -9.95 -2.73
C ARG A 157 -2.73 -11.04 -3.68
N PHE A 158 -3.40 -12.20 -3.75
CA PHE A 158 -3.03 -13.24 -4.70
C PHE A 158 -2.95 -12.71 -6.15
N PHE A 159 -3.93 -11.94 -6.61
CA PHE A 159 -3.87 -11.34 -7.95
C PHE A 159 -2.72 -10.33 -8.11
N GLY A 160 -2.42 -9.54 -7.07
CA GLY A 160 -1.24 -8.68 -7.05
C GLY A 160 0.07 -9.46 -7.16
N LEU A 161 0.15 -10.65 -6.55
CA LEU A 161 1.30 -11.55 -6.68
C LEU A 161 1.44 -12.01 -8.13
N VAL A 162 0.37 -12.52 -8.74
CA VAL A 162 0.41 -13.00 -10.12
C VAL A 162 0.84 -11.88 -11.08
N ARG A 163 0.26 -10.69 -10.96
CA ARG A 163 0.67 -9.51 -11.78
C ARG A 163 2.14 -9.14 -11.57
N SER A 164 2.68 -9.34 -10.37
CA SER A 164 4.09 -9.01 -10.08
C SER A 164 5.10 -9.92 -10.79
N PHE A 165 4.70 -11.11 -11.24
CA PHE A 165 5.58 -12.05 -11.95
C PHE A 165 5.83 -11.67 -13.41
N GLY A 166 4.92 -10.95 -14.06
CA GLY A 166 5.10 -10.49 -15.44
C GLY A 166 6.11 -9.33 -15.57
N GLY A 167 6.65 -8.83 -14.46
CA GLY A 167 7.70 -7.84 -14.44
C GLY A 167 7.20 -6.46 -14.86
N ASP A 168 7.52 -6.06 -16.10
CA ASP A 168 7.04 -4.82 -16.72
C ASP A 168 5.65 -5.03 -17.39
N GLU A 169 5.22 -6.29 -17.57
CA GLU A 169 3.89 -6.67 -18.06
C GLU A 169 3.01 -7.07 -16.87
N ASP A 170 2.11 -6.19 -16.43
CA ASP A 170 1.22 -6.42 -15.29
C ASP A 170 -0.15 -7.02 -15.69
N HIS A 171 -0.35 -7.33 -16.98
CA HIS A 171 -1.56 -7.96 -17.52
C HIS A 171 -1.26 -9.36 -18.05
N PRO A 172 -1.21 -10.40 -17.18
CA PRO A 172 -0.94 -11.76 -17.63
C PRO A 172 -2.02 -12.26 -18.58
N THR A 173 -1.63 -12.95 -19.65
CA THR A 173 -2.56 -13.74 -20.48
C THR A 173 -3.17 -14.88 -19.66
N VAL A 174 -4.27 -15.47 -20.13
CA VAL A 174 -4.90 -16.63 -19.46
C VAL A 174 -3.91 -17.78 -19.28
N THR A 175 -3.07 -18.04 -20.29
CA THR A 175 -2.01 -19.05 -20.23
C THR A 175 -0.98 -18.73 -19.15
N ASN A 176 -0.48 -17.49 -19.12
CA ASN A 176 0.50 -17.05 -18.13
C ASN A 176 -0.09 -17.11 -16.71
N PHE A 177 -1.35 -16.69 -16.55
CA PHE A 177 -2.07 -16.80 -15.28
C PHE A 177 -2.15 -18.26 -14.82
N GLY A 178 -2.56 -19.18 -15.70
CA GLY A 178 -2.67 -20.61 -15.38
C GLY A 178 -1.33 -21.23 -14.96
N GLN A 179 -0.25 -20.90 -15.68
CA GLN A 179 1.11 -21.33 -15.33
C GLN A 179 1.55 -20.80 -13.97
N LEU A 180 1.33 -19.50 -13.71
CA LEU A 180 1.68 -18.87 -12.43
C LEU A 180 0.83 -19.39 -11.27
N PHE A 181 -0.46 -19.61 -11.49
CA PHE A 181 -1.35 -20.21 -10.51
C PHE A 181 -0.88 -21.61 -10.12
N CYS A 182 -0.54 -22.46 -11.10
CA CYS A 182 -0.01 -23.80 -10.86
C CYS A 182 1.32 -23.74 -10.08
N LEU A 183 2.26 -22.90 -10.53
CA LEU A 183 3.55 -22.70 -9.87
C LEU A 183 3.38 -22.26 -8.40
N LEU A 184 2.52 -21.28 -8.14
CA LEU A 184 2.28 -20.76 -6.79
C LEU A 184 1.56 -21.76 -5.89
N SER A 185 0.69 -22.59 -6.46
CA SER A 185 0.00 -23.65 -5.72
C SER A 185 0.94 -24.78 -5.32
N LEU A 186 1.93 -25.10 -6.16
CA LEU A 186 2.92 -26.16 -5.91
C LEU A 186 4.10 -25.69 -5.05
N TYR A 187 4.44 -24.40 -5.10
CA TYR A 187 5.64 -23.86 -4.43
C TYR A 187 5.70 -24.24 -2.95
N THR A 188 4.58 -24.13 -2.24
CA THR A 188 4.54 -24.33 -0.79
C THR A 188 4.59 -25.79 -0.37
N PRO A 189 3.74 -26.70 -0.90
CA PRO A 189 3.87 -28.13 -0.63
C PRO A 189 5.29 -28.63 -0.91
N VAL A 190 5.90 -28.21 -2.03
CA VAL A 190 7.25 -28.61 -2.40
C VAL A 190 8.29 -28.03 -1.43
N LYS A 191 8.21 -26.74 -1.10
CA LYS A 191 9.14 -26.11 -0.15
C LYS A 191 9.08 -26.75 1.25
N LEU A 192 7.89 -27.11 1.73
CA LEU A 192 7.69 -27.80 3.01
C LEU A 192 8.23 -29.23 2.96
N ALA A 193 7.96 -29.97 1.87
CA ALA A 193 8.49 -31.32 1.69
C ALA A 193 10.03 -31.37 1.63
N VAL A 194 10.65 -30.35 1.02
CA VAL A 194 12.12 -30.24 0.94
C VAL A 194 12.75 -29.76 2.25
N LYS A 195 12.09 -28.89 3.02
CA LYS A 195 12.57 -28.41 4.33
C LYS A 195 11.91 -29.20 5.46
N ALA A 196 12.40 -30.40 5.72
CA ALA A 196 11.89 -31.37 6.70
C ALA A 196 11.75 -30.88 8.18
N ASN A 197 12.08 -29.62 8.51
CA ASN A 197 11.91 -29.01 9.83
C ASN A 197 11.46 -27.55 9.70
N SER A 198 10.18 -27.30 9.42
CA SER A 198 9.61 -25.97 9.58
C SER A 198 8.43 -26.08 10.53
N GLU A 199 8.59 -25.62 11.76
CA GLU A 199 7.49 -25.46 12.71
C GLU A 199 6.34 -24.72 12.02
N GLY A 200 5.13 -25.26 12.15
CA GLY A 200 3.90 -24.77 11.54
C GLY A 200 3.49 -23.41 12.10
N GLY A 201 4.24 -22.37 11.77
CA GLY A 201 3.81 -21.00 11.95
C GLY A 201 2.69 -20.70 10.97
N ASP A 202 1.54 -20.29 11.49
CA ASP A 202 0.32 -19.81 10.80
C ASP A 202 0.55 -18.61 9.84
N ASP A 203 1.81 -18.28 9.54
CA ASP A 203 2.20 -17.19 8.66
C ASP A 203 1.94 -17.55 7.20
N ARG A 204 0.64 -17.44 6.86
CA ARG A 204 0.07 -17.07 5.56
C ARG A 204 1.08 -17.31 4.45
N VAL A 205 1.16 -18.55 4.00
CA VAL A 205 1.94 -19.06 2.88
C VAL A 205 2.22 -18.04 1.77
N LEU A 206 1.19 -17.31 1.33
CA LEU A 206 1.28 -16.23 0.35
C LEU A 206 2.20 -15.09 0.79
N LEU A 207 2.13 -14.62 2.04
CA LEU A 207 3.00 -13.58 2.61
C LEU A 207 4.47 -14.01 2.65
N SER A 208 4.77 -15.27 2.98
CA SER A 208 6.14 -15.78 2.94
C SER A 208 6.68 -15.86 1.50
N ALA A 209 5.82 -16.25 0.55
CA ALA A 209 6.13 -16.21 -0.88
C ALA A 209 6.31 -14.76 -1.35
N PHE A 210 5.44 -13.83 -0.94
CA PHE A 210 5.54 -12.40 -1.20
C PHE A 210 6.86 -11.79 -0.71
N ALA A 211 7.26 -12.09 0.52
CA ALA A 211 8.50 -11.57 1.08
C ALA A 211 9.72 -12.13 0.32
N SER A 212 9.74 -13.45 0.10
CA SER A 212 10.85 -14.14 -0.58
C SER A 212 10.97 -13.71 -2.04
N LEU A 213 9.86 -13.68 -2.77
CA LEU A 213 9.80 -13.31 -4.18
C LEU A 213 9.98 -11.80 -4.37
N GLY A 214 9.44 -10.99 -3.46
CA GLY A 214 9.66 -9.54 -3.45
C GLY A 214 11.13 -9.17 -3.21
N ALA A 215 11.86 -9.93 -2.39
CA ALA A 215 13.31 -9.80 -2.25
C ALA A 215 14.03 -10.15 -3.57
N LYS A 216 13.74 -11.31 -4.16
CA LYS A 216 14.31 -11.72 -5.45
C LYS A 216 14.01 -10.75 -6.60
N ARG A 217 12.81 -10.16 -6.63
CA ARG A 217 12.43 -9.12 -7.60
C ARG A 217 13.28 -7.86 -7.44
N ARG A 218 13.50 -7.39 -6.21
CA ARG A 218 14.35 -6.22 -5.93
C ARG A 218 15.79 -6.47 -6.36
N GLU A 219 16.31 -7.66 -6.11
CA GLU A 219 17.64 -8.07 -6.59
C GLU A 219 17.70 -8.07 -8.13
N ALA A 220 16.72 -8.68 -8.80
CA ALA A 220 16.67 -8.72 -10.26
C ALA A 220 16.59 -7.32 -10.89
N LEU A 221 15.78 -6.41 -10.34
CA LEU A 221 15.70 -5.02 -10.78
C LEU A 221 17.01 -4.27 -10.56
N THR A 222 17.67 -4.49 -9.43
CA THR A 222 18.98 -3.91 -9.13
C THR A 222 20.03 -4.39 -10.13
N GLN A 223 20.01 -5.68 -10.49
CA GLN A 223 20.90 -6.23 -11.50
C GLN A 223 20.59 -5.68 -12.90
N LYS A 224 19.32 -5.62 -13.31
CA LYS A 224 18.90 -5.01 -14.59
C LYS A 224 19.39 -3.56 -14.69
N ARG A 225 19.27 -2.77 -13.60
CA ARG A 225 19.76 -1.39 -13.52
C ARG A 225 21.28 -1.28 -13.59
N LYS A 226 22.01 -2.15 -12.88
CA LYS A 226 23.49 -2.23 -12.95
C LYS A 226 23.96 -2.55 -14.37
N THR A 227 23.32 -3.51 -15.04
CA THR A 227 23.65 -3.91 -16.41
C THR A 227 23.36 -2.78 -17.41
N TRP A 228 22.23 -2.07 -17.24
CA TRP A 228 21.89 -0.90 -18.05
C TRP A 228 22.90 0.24 -17.87
N LEU A 229 23.28 0.56 -16.62
CA LEU A 229 24.31 1.56 -16.31
C LEU A 229 25.65 1.20 -16.93
N LYS A 230 26.09 -0.06 -16.80
CA LYS A 230 27.32 -0.56 -17.44
C LYS A 230 27.29 -0.39 -18.96
N LYS A 231 26.16 -0.73 -19.61
CA LYS A 231 25.99 -0.57 -21.07
C LYS A 231 26.04 0.91 -21.48
N ARG A 232 25.41 1.80 -20.70
CA ARG A 232 25.41 3.24 -20.96
C ARG A 232 26.79 3.87 -20.75
N LEU A 233 27.50 3.47 -19.69
CA LEU A 233 28.90 3.87 -19.46
C LEU A 233 29.82 3.40 -20.58
N LYS A 234 29.68 2.15 -21.03
CA LYS A 234 30.44 1.61 -22.17
C LYS A 234 30.19 2.41 -23.45
N ASN A 235 28.92 2.75 -23.73
CA ASN A 235 28.58 3.56 -24.90
C ASN A 235 29.14 4.99 -24.81
N ILE A 236 29.11 5.62 -23.64
CA ILE A 236 29.72 6.94 -23.41
C ILE A 236 31.25 6.86 -23.58
N LEU A 237 31.90 5.84 -23.02
CA LEU A 237 33.34 5.62 -23.17
C LEU A 237 33.73 5.38 -24.64
N CYS A 238 32.94 4.62 -25.40
CA CYS A 238 33.13 4.46 -26.85
C CYS A 238 32.96 5.78 -27.62
N PHE A 239 32.07 6.66 -27.17
CA PHE A 239 31.87 8.00 -27.75
C PHE A 239 32.98 9.00 -27.37
N VAL A 240 33.66 8.81 -26.24
CA VAL A 240 34.78 9.66 -25.81
C VAL A 240 36.10 9.21 -26.43
N ASN A 241 36.18 7.98 -26.95
CA ASN A 241 37.36 7.43 -27.62
C ASN A 241 37.51 7.93 -29.08
N ILE A 242 37.35 9.23 -29.29
CA ILE A 242 37.55 9.90 -30.57
C ILE A 242 39.02 10.38 -30.62
N PRO A 243 39.78 10.09 -31.70
CA PRO A 243 41.16 10.59 -31.92
C PRO A 243 41.33 12.11 -31.80
N ILE A 244 40.21 12.85 -31.80
CA ILE A 244 40.11 14.30 -31.63
C ILE A 244 40.42 14.72 -30.18
N VAL A 245 40.04 13.92 -29.17
CA VAL A 245 40.33 14.25 -27.76
C VAL A 245 41.82 14.08 -27.46
N GLU A 246 42.46 13.02 -27.97
CA GLU A 246 43.92 12.86 -27.85
C GLU A 246 44.67 14.01 -28.54
N LYS A 247 44.27 14.38 -29.76
CA LYS A 247 44.87 15.53 -30.48
C LYS A 247 44.64 16.87 -29.76
N ALA A 248 43.46 17.07 -29.17
CA ALA A 248 43.15 18.27 -28.38
C ALA A 248 43.99 18.34 -27.09
N VAL A 249 44.13 17.21 -26.37
CA VAL A 249 44.98 17.12 -25.17
C VAL A 249 46.45 17.34 -25.51
N GLN A 250 46.95 16.83 -26.64
CA GLN A 250 48.32 17.06 -27.11
C GLN A 250 48.56 18.54 -27.45
N SER A 251 47.60 19.20 -28.10
CA SER A 251 47.66 20.62 -28.46
C SER A 251 47.61 21.53 -27.22
N VAL A 252 46.76 21.20 -26.23
CA VAL A 252 46.70 21.91 -24.95
C VAL A 252 47.98 21.72 -24.15
N ARG A 253 48.59 20.53 -24.14
CA ARG A 253 49.90 20.28 -23.53
C ARG A 253 51.02 21.11 -24.18
N LYS A 254 51.04 21.22 -25.52
CA LYS A 254 52.01 22.08 -26.24
C LYS A 254 51.78 23.56 -25.94
N ALA A 255 50.53 24.02 -25.88
CA ALA A 255 50.19 25.40 -25.56
C ALA A 255 50.59 25.77 -24.11
N LEU A 256 50.33 24.89 -23.14
CA LEU A 256 50.76 25.06 -21.76
C LEU A 256 52.29 25.08 -21.65
N ALA A 257 53.02 24.19 -22.34
CA ALA A 257 54.48 24.20 -22.35
C ALA A 257 55.10 25.47 -22.99
N CYS A 258 54.41 26.09 -23.94
CA CYS A 258 54.79 27.39 -24.50
C CYS A 258 54.52 28.52 -23.51
N HIS A 259 53.35 28.51 -22.86
CA HIS A 259 52.95 29.49 -21.87
C HIS A 259 53.85 29.47 -20.63
N PHE A 260 54.21 28.29 -20.12
CA PHE A 260 55.15 28.16 -19.00
C PHE A 260 56.58 28.62 -19.35
N ARG A 261 57.06 28.42 -20.58
CA ARG A 261 58.35 28.99 -21.03
C ARG A 261 58.34 30.52 -21.12
N ASN A 262 57.21 31.11 -21.53
CA ASN A 262 57.04 32.56 -21.57
C ASN A 262 56.87 33.17 -20.16
N ILE A 263 56.28 32.43 -19.21
CA ILE A 263 56.20 32.84 -17.80
C ILE A 263 57.58 32.75 -17.13
N ILE A 264 58.39 31.73 -17.42
CA ILE A 264 59.76 31.63 -16.88
C ILE A 264 60.64 32.77 -17.42
N SER A 265 60.56 33.08 -18.72
CA SER A 265 61.36 34.17 -19.31
C SER A 265 60.90 35.57 -18.86
N SER A 266 59.62 35.75 -18.51
CA SER A 266 59.13 36.99 -17.91
C SER A 266 59.48 37.10 -16.41
N GLN A 267 59.50 35.98 -15.67
CA GLN A 267 59.97 35.94 -14.28
C GLN A 267 61.48 36.19 -14.16
N GLU A 268 62.30 35.72 -15.11
CA GLU A 268 63.72 36.09 -15.20
C GLU A 268 63.92 37.58 -15.48
N ARG A 269 63.13 38.19 -16.39
CA ARG A 269 63.15 39.66 -16.60
C ARG A 269 62.69 40.41 -15.35
N PHE A 270 61.69 39.91 -14.64
CA PHE A 270 61.19 40.53 -13.41
C PHE A 270 62.22 40.42 -12.26
N ASN A 271 62.94 39.31 -12.15
CA ASN A 271 64.03 39.14 -11.18
C ASN A 271 65.28 39.96 -11.54
N TYR A 272 65.57 40.18 -12.82
CA TYR A 272 66.62 41.11 -13.26
C TYR A 272 66.29 42.56 -12.88
N CYS A 273 65.05 43.02 -13.16
CA CYS A 273 64.60 44.36 -12.74
C CYS A 273 64.57 44.52 -11.21
N ARG A 274 64.21 43.48 -10.46
CA ARG A 274 64.18 43.53 -8.99
C ARG A 274 65.58 43.57 -8.37
N ARG A 275 66.60 42.91 -8.97
CA ARG A 275 68.01 43.05 -8.55
C ARG A 275 68.58 44.43 -8.87
N ALA A 276 68.18 45.03 -9.99
CA ALA A 276 68.57 46.40 -10.33
C ALA A 276 67.97 47.45 -9.36
N ILE A 277 66.77 47.20 -8.83
CA ILE A 277 66.08 48.10 -7.88
C ILE A 277 66.63 47.96 -6.43
N VAL A 278 67.10 46.77 -6.02
CA VAL A 278 67.71 46.54 -4.69
C VAL A 278 69.18 47.01 -4.63
N ALA A 279 69.81 47.34 -5.77
CA ALA A 279 71.16 47.91 -5.80
C ALA A 279 71.18 49.46 -5.67
N PHE A 280 70.02 50.10 -5.55
CA PHE A 280 69.87 51.57 -5.46
C PHE A 280 69.23 52.06 -4.14
N TRP A 281 69.06 51.17 -3.16
CA TRP A 281 68.63 51.48 -1.80
C TRP A 281 69.44 50.69 -0.78
#